data_AF-A0A7C7CK56-F1
#
_entry.id   AF-A0A7C7CK56-F1
#
_cell.length_a   1.000
_cell.length_b   1.000
_cell.length_c   1.000
_cell.angle_alpha   90.00
_cell.angle_beta   90.00
_cell.angle_gamma   90.00
#
_symmetry.space_group_name_H-M   'P 1'
#
loop_
_entity.id
_entity.type
_entity.pdbx_description
1 polymer ?
#
loop_
_entity_poly.entity_id
_entity_poly.type
_entity_poly.pdbx_seq_one_letter_code
_entity_poly.pdbx_strand_id
1 'polypeptide(L)'
;MESRGDSSVLQGVRVLEIGGELGAWCGKLIADMGATVIKIEPPEGDPTRAYEPFYEDQPDPNKSLYFWHYNTSKRSVTLDLMSDRGRDLFLNMVESA
;
A
#
# COMPACT_ATOMS: atom_id res chain seq x y z
N MET A 1 -7.20 -31.68 16.16
CA MET A 1 -7.46 -30.24 16.03
C MET A 1 -7.27 -29.94 14.56
N GLU A 2 -8.35 -30.04 13.77
CA GLU A 2 -8.29 -29.81 12.32
C GLU A 2 -7.96 -28.33 12.09
N SER A 3 -6.93 -28.06 11.28
CA SER A 3 -6.63 -26.69 10.85
C SER A 3 -7.83 -26.22 10.02
N ARG A 4 -8.60 -25.26 10.54
CA ARG A 4 -9.43 -24.43 9.67
C ARG A 4 -8.45 -23.82 8.67
N GLY A 5 -8.60 -24.16 7.39
CA GLY A 5 -7.87 -23.45 6.35
C GLY A 5 -8.20 -21.97 6.54
N ASP A 6 -7.21 -21.16 6.87
CA ASP A 6 -7.36 -19.72 7.11
C ASP A 6 -7.72 -19.03 5.80
N SER A 7 -8.96 -19.19 5.35
CA SER A 7 -9.50 -18.40 4.26
C SER A 7 -9.92 -17.06 4.85
N SER A 8 -9.00 -16.09 4.80
CA SER A 8 -9.33 -14.70 5.13
C SER A 8 -10.47 -14.21 4.23
N VAL A 9 -11.33 -13.32 4.75
CA VAL A 9 -12.59 -12.92 4.09
C VAL A 9 -12.38 -12.25 2.73
N LEU A 10 -11.22 -11.65 2.49
CA LEU A 10 -10.84 -11.06 1.19
C LEU A 10 -9.66 -11.78 0.53
N GLN A 11 -9.39 -13.04 0.90
CA GLN A 11 -8.37 -13.83 0.23
C GLN A 11 -8.65 -13.92 -1.28
N GLY A 12 -7.63 -13.67 -2.09
CA GLY A 12 -7.72 -13.68 -3.55
C GLY A 12 -8.23 -12.37 -4.17
N VAL A 13 -8.72 -11.42 -3.37
CA VAL A 13 -9.01 -10.06 -3.84
C VAL A 13 -7.70 -9.30 -3.99
N ARG A 14 -7.54 -8.57 -5.10
CA ARG A 14 -6.42 -7.66 -5.33
C ARG A 14 -6.96 -6.22 -5.40
N VAL A 15 -6.17 -5.28 -4.89
CA VAL A 15 -6.54 -3.86 -4.83
C VAL A 15 -5.34 -3.02 -5.21
N LEU A 16 -5.56 -2.04 -6.09
CA LEU A 16 -4.59 -0.98 -6.36
C LEU A 16 -5.02 0.27 -5.59
N GLU A 17 -4.20 0.70 -4.63
CA GLU A 17 -4.44 1.91 -3.84
C GLU A 17 -3.68 3.10 -4.44
N ILE A 18 -4.43 4.03 -5.03
CA ILE A 18 -3.92 5.32 -5.54
C ILE A 18 -4.22 6.46 -4.55
N GLY A 19 -4.95 6.17 -3.47
CA GLY A 19 -5.29 7.15 -2.45
C GLY A 19 -4.05 7.61 -1.66
N GLY A 20 -4.03 8.89 -1.33
CA GLY A 20 -3.08 9.45 -0.37
C GLY A 20 -3.50 9.23 1.08
N GLU A 21 -3.01 10.07 1.97
CA GLU A 21 -3.19 9.99 3.43
C GLU A 21 -4.63 9.66 3.87
N LEU A 22 -5.64 10.41 3.41
CA LEU A 22 -7.03 10.23 3.83
C LEU A 22 -7.63 8.87 3.44
N GLY A 23 -7.11 8.23 2.39
CA GLY A 23 -7.57 6.93 1.90
C GLY A 23 -6.81 5.74 2.51
N ALA A 24 -5.67 5.99 3.16
CA ALA A 24 -4.75 4.93 3.56
C ALA A 24 -5.37 3.93 4.55
N TRP A 25 -6.28 4.38 5.42
CA TRP A 25 -6.98 3.51 6.36
C TRP A 25 -7.87 2.47 5.66
N CYS A 26 -8.53 2.84 4.57
CA CYS A 26 -9.39 1.92 3.82
C CYS A 26 -8.56 0.76 3.23
N GLY A 27 -7.45 1.08 2.57
CA GLY A 27 -6.56 0.06 2.03
C GLY A 27 -5.94 -0.82 3.12
N LYS A 28 -5.60 -0.25 4.28
CA LYS A 28 -5.10 -1.04 5.41
C LYS A 28 -6.13 -2.04 5.92
N LEU A 29 -7.36 -1.59 6.14
CA LEU A 29 -8.44 -2.46 6.63
C LEU A 29 -8.66 -3.64 5.68
N ILE A 30 -8.67 -3.40 4.37
CA ILE A 30 -8.86 -4.43 3.34
C ILE A 30 -7.65 -5.37 3.26
N ALA A 31 -6.43 -4.84 3.39
CA ALA A 31 -5.21 -5.65 3.44
C ALA A 31 -5.18 -6.57 4.67
N ASP A 32 -5.52 -6.06 5.85
CA ASP A 32 -5.60 -6.83 7.10
C ASP A 32 -6.69 -7.91 7.03
N MET A 33 -7.75 -7.68 6.24
CA MET A 33 -8.78 -8.67 5.91
C MET A 33 -8.37 -9.65 4.79
N GLY A 34 -7.09 -9.68 4.40
CA GLY A 34 -6.51 -10.71 3.54
C GLY A 34 -6.43 -10.39 2.04
N ALA A 35 -6.83 -9.19 1.62
CA ALA A 35 -6.64 -8.77 0.23
C ALA A 35 -5.16 -8.49 -0.07
N THR A 36 -4.75 -8.70 -1.32
CA THR A 36 -3.46 -8.21 -1.82
C THR A 36 -3.60 -6.74 -2.22
N VAL A 37 -3.28 -5.83 -1.30
CA VAL A 37 -3.30 -4.39 -1.56
C VAL A 37 -1.92 -3.92 -2.01
N ILE A 38 -1.86 -3.26 -3.16
CA ILE A 38 -0.65 -2.67 -3.73
C ILE A 38 -0.85 -1.15 -3.76
N LYS A 39 -0.10 -0.43 -2.94
CA LYS A 39 -0.05 1.03 -2.96
C LYS A 39 0.79 1.50 -4.14
N ILE A 40 0.23 2.38 -4.95
CA ILE A 40 0.92 3.05 -6.05
C ILE A 40 1.47 4.37 -5.51
N GLU A 41 2.78 4.46 -5.40
CA GLU A 41 3.45 5.67 -4.92
C GLU A 41 4.05 6.46 -6.08
N PRO A 42 4.01 7.80 -6.04
CA PRO A 42 4.73 8.62 -7.01
C PRO A 42 6.25 8.46 -6.83
N PRO A 43 7.08 8.91 -7.80
CA PRO A 43 8.55 8.83 -7.71
C PRO A 43 9.14 9.41 -6.43
N GLU A 44 8.50 10.42 -5.85
CA GLU A 44 8.91 11.07 -4.60
C GLU A 44 8.52 10.27 -3.34
N GLY A 45 7.68 9.24 -3.49
CA GLY A 45 7.07 8.47 -2.40
C GLY A 45 5.81 9.12 -1.82
N ASP A 46 5.09 8.38 -0.98
CA ASP A 46 3.97 8.96 -0.23
C ASP A 46 4.49 10.05 0.74
N PRO A 47 3.90 11.27 0.74
CA PRO A 47 4.32 12.36 1.62
C PRO A 47 4.34 11.98 3.12
N THR A 48 3.48 11.06 3.57
CA THR A 48 3.44 10.68 4.98
C THR A 48 4.68 9.90 5.42
N ARG A 49 5.54 9.45 4.48
CA ARG A 49 6.85 8.88 4.80
C ARG A 49 7.79 9.87 5.49
N ALA A 50 7.55 11.16 5.34
CA ALA A 50 8.30 12.21 6.00
C ALA A 50 7.68 12.63 7.35
N TYR A 51 6.57 12.02 7.78
CA TYR A 51 5.91 12.39 9.02
C TYR A 51 6.61 11.74 10.22
N GLU A 52 6.80 12.52 11.27
CA GLU A 52 7.23 12.04 12.58
C GLU A 52 6.09 11.26 13.30
N PRO A 53 6.39 10.49 14.36
CA PRO A 53 7.73 10.15 14.87
C PRO A 53 8.47 9.17 13.95
N PHE A 54 9.80 9.24 13.99
CA PHE A 54 10.67 8.30 13.27
C PHE A 54 11.21 7.22 14.21
N TYR A 55 11.35 5.99 13.71
CA TYR A 55 12.00 4.90 14.44
C TYR A 55 13.43 5.31 14.84
N GLU A 56 13.76 5.15 16.12
CA GLU A 56 15.05 5.58 16.72
C GLU A 56 15.36 7.07 16.54
N ASP A 57 14.33 7.92 16.41
CA ASP A 57 14.46 9.37 16.22
C ASP A 57 15.34 9.76 15.00
N GLN A 58 15.40 8.89 13.99
CA GLN A 58 16.20 9.09 12.77
C GLN A 58 15.30 9.43 11.57
N PRO A 59 15.31 10.70 11.07
CA PRO A 59 14.54 11.09 9.88
C PRO A 59 14.96 10.29 8.65
N ASP A 60 14.10 9.37 8.22
CA ASP A 60 14.26 8.54 7.03
C ASP A 60 12.87 8.17 6.48
N PRO A 61 12.62 8.23 5.17
CA PRO A 61 11.33 7.85 4.56
C PRO A 61 10.86 6.42 4.82
N ASN A 62 11.76 5.53 5.23
CA ASN A 62 11.45 4.16 5.62
C ASN A 62 11.28 4.01 7.13
N LYS A 63 11.45 5.06 7.93
CA LYS A 63 11.36 5.02 9.40
C LYS A 63 10.18 5.80 9.98
N SER A 64 9.33 6.43 9.16
CA SER A 64 8.11 7.09 9.66
C SER A 64 7.14 6.08 10.28
N LEU A 65 6.92 6.20 11.58
CA LEU A 65 5.96 5.38 12.32
C LEU A 65 4.52 5.69 11.91
N TYR A 66 4.24 6.92 11.46
CA TYR A 66 2.96 7.30 10.90
C TYR A 66 2.66 6.52 9.60
N PHE A 67 3.60 6.55 8.64
CA PHE A 67 3.45 5.80 7.39
C PHE A 67 3.31 4.30 7.65
N TRP A 68 4.11 3.74 8.55
CA TRP A 68 4.02 2.32 8.92
C TRP A 68 2.63 1.96 9.45
N HIS A 69 2.09 2.73 10.40
CA HIS A 69 0.80 2.43 10.99
C HIS A 69 -0.29 2.25 9.93
N TYR A 70 -0.36 3.14 8.94
CA TYR A 70 -1.40 3.13 7.91
C TYR A 70 -1.10 2.26 6.69
N ASN A 71 0.12 1.73 6.54
CA ASN A 71 0.51 0.97 5.34
C ASN A 71 1.10 -0.42 5.63
N THR A 72 1.12 -0.85 6.89
CA THR A 72 1.31 -2.27 7.24
C THR A 72 0.33 -3.16 6.47
N SER A 73 0.76 -4.39 6.16
CA SER A 73 0.03 -5.40 5.35
C SER A 73 -0.13 -5.07 3.86
N LYS A 74 0.22 -3.86 3.42
CA LYS A 74 0.24 -3.50 1.99
C LYS A 74 1.58 -3.84 1.36
N ARG A 75 1.57 -4.06 0.05
CA ARG A 75 2.75 -3.95 -0.82
C ARG A 75 2.81 -2.54 -1.39
N SER A 76 3.97 -2.11 -1.84
CA SER A 76 4.14 -0.82 -2.52
C SER A 76 4.93 -0.97 -3.81
N VAL A 77 4.60 -0.16 -4.81
CA VAL A 77 5.40 0.04 -6.01
C VAL A 77 5.44 1.53 -6.36
N THR A 78 6.60 2.00 -6.78
CA THR A 78 6.78 3.36 -7.30
C THR A 78 6.43 3.39 -8.78
N LEU A 79 5.53 4.27 -9.18
CA LEU A 79 5.09 4.42 -10.56
C LEU A 79 4.73 5.88 -10.86
N ASP A 80 5.35 6.46 -11.89
CA ASP A 80 4.96 7.78 -12.39
C ASP A 80 3.74 7.69 -13.30
N LEU A 81 2.56 7.87 -12.73
CA LEU A 81 1.28 7.86 -13.45
C LEU A 81 1.13 9.01 -14.46
N MET A 82 1.98 10.03 -14.41
CA MET A 82 1.96 11.14 -15.36
C MET A 82 2.77 10.85 -16.63
N SER A 83 3.61 9.82 -16.61
CA SER A 83 4.32 9.33 -17.80
C SER A 83 3.45 8.36 -18.61
N ASP A 84 3.59 8.39 -19.94
CA ASP A 84 2.89 7.44 -20.83
C ASP A 84 3.18 5.98 -20.42
N ARG A 85 4.46 5.67 -20.18
CA ARG A 85 4.88 4.34 -19.74
C ARG A 85 4.27 3.95 -18.39
N GLY A 86 4.23 4.87 -17.43
CA GLY A 86 3.68 4.57 -16.11
C GLY A 86 2.16 4.39 -16.15
N ARG A 87 1.47 5.16 -16.97
CA ARG A 87 0.05 4.95 -17.27
C ARG A 87 -0.20 3.57 -17.90
N ASP A 88 0.58 3.18 -18.91
CA ASP A 88 0.44 1.87 -19.55
C ASP A 88 0.68 0.72 -18.58
N LEU A 89 1.72 0.81 -17.75
CA LEU A 89 2.00 -0.18 -16.71
C LEU A 89 0.87 -0.25 -15.68
N PHE A 90 0.33 0.89 -15.25
CA PHE A 90 -0.79 0.93 -14.32
C PHE A 90 -2.04 0.25 -14.91
N LEU A 91 -2.37 0.53 -16.17
CA LEU A 91 -3.50 -0.10 -16.85
C LEU A 91 -3.34 -1.63 -16.94
N ASN A 92 -2.12 -2.12 -17.23
CA ASN A 92 -1.82 -3.56 -17.19
C ASN A 92 -2.02 -4.16 -15.79
N MET A 93 -1.70 -3.40 -14.73
CA MET A 93 -1.97 -3.84 -13.35
C MET A 93 -3.47 -3.91 -13.06
N VAL A 94 -4.26 -2.97 -13.59
CA VAL A 94 -5.73 -2.91 -13.41
C VAL A 94 -6.42 -4.13 -14.03
N GLU A 95 -5.95 -4.63 -15.18
CA GLU A 95 -6.53 -5.82 -15.83
C GLU A 95 -6.53 -7.08 -14.95
N SER A 96 -5.66 -7.11 -13.95
CA SER A 96 -5.47 -8.24 -13.05
C SER A 96 -5.73 -7.89 -11.59
N ALA A 97 -6.33 -6.72 -11.33
CA ALA A 97 -6.75 -6.27 -10.01
C ALA A 97 -8.17 -6.71 -9.69
#